data_AF-A0A971SEF1-F1
#
_entry.id   AF-A0A971SEF1-F1
#
_cell.length_a   1.000
_cell.length_b   1.000
_cell.length_c   1.000
_cell.angle_alpha   90.00
_cell.angle_beta   90.00
_cell.angle_gamma   90.00
#
_symmetry.space_group_name_H-M   'P 1'
#
loop_
_entity.id
_entity.type
_entity.pdbx_description
1 polymer ?
#
loop_
_entity_poly.entity_id
_entity_poly.type
_entity_poly.pdbx_seq_one_letter_code
_entity_poly.pdbx_strand_id
1 'polypeptide(L)'
;MNFLEAHKIVHDFADVVGNGCEYEYDFFLSIDKLPFKFNKDMIVSAFQIFIYHMLFFNTRTPEEFKQYQVLYQANIGRFLPHSKILKIREYYKIANQGNPFYESKARELYVQFMKEHSYGIEPYRIDDIFGNNFKEMRSYRQELRNEVNKKTGDERGNAYYQAIDNYATKAYKIANIDWKEEYFYYFQEFRTLRSILNVQEYEKYYQPYKDYILSNR
;
A
#
# COMPACT_ATOMS: atom_id res chain seq x y z
N MET A 1 -0.52 11.66 -6.12
CA MET A 1 -0.54 10.19 -6.14
C MET A 1 -1.92 9.76 -6.63
N ASN A 2 -2.04 9.26 -7.85
CA ASN A 2 -3.28 8.66 -8.36
C ASN A 2 -3.39 7.17 -7.97
N PHE A 3 -4.49 6.50 -8.35
CA PHE A 3 -4.73 5.09 -8.00
C PHE A 3 -3.65 4.15 -8.55
N LEU A 4 -3.22 4.32 -9.81
CA LEU A 4 -2.21 3.44 -10.42
C LEU A 4 -0.86 3.59 -9.72
N GLU A 5 -0.51 4.80 -9.27
CA GLU A 5 0.69 5.05 -8.47
C GLU A 5 0.60 4.39 -7.09
N ALA A 6 -0.55 4.51 -6.41
CA ALA A 6 -0.79 3.85 -5.14
C ALA A 6 -0.72 2.32 -5.28
N HIS A 7 -1.33 1.76 -6.32
CA HIS A 7 -1.31 0.34 -6.63
C HIS A 7 0.13 -0.15 -6.90
N LYS A 8 0.93 0.62 -7.65
CA LYS A 8 2.37 0.33 -7.84
C LYS A 8 3.13 0.30 -6.53
N ILE A 9 2.97 1.32 -5.67
CA ILE A 9 3.63 1.39 -4.36
C ILE A 9 3.30 0.16 -3.50
N VAL A 10 2.04 -0.26 -3.44
CA VAL A 10 1.63 -1.44 -2.65
C VAL A 10 2.23 -2.74 -3.22
N HIS A 11 2.25 -2.89 -4.54
CA HIS A 11 2.85 -4.05 -5.19
C HIS A 11 4.38 -4.08 -5.04
N ASP A 12 5.07 -2.97 -5.29
CA ASP A 12 6.52 -2.85 -5.11
C ASP A 12 6.92 -3.11 -3.64
N PHE A 13 6.10 -2.64 -2.68
CA PHE A 13 6.26 -2.97 -1.27
C PHE A 13 6.09 -4.47 -1.01
N ALA A 14 5.06 -5.09 -1.59
CA ALA A 14 4.82 -6.53 -1.48
C ALA A 14 5.97 -7.35 -2.07
N ASP A 15 6.49 -6.95 -3.24
CA ASP A 15 7.58 -7.62 -3.93
C ASP A 15 8.88 -7.55 -3.13
N VAL A 16 9.22 -6.40 -2.54
CA VAL A 16 10.40 -6.29 -1.67
C VAL A 16 10.25 -7.14 -0.42
N VAL A 17 9.06 -7.21 0.17
CA VAL A 17 8.79 -8.11 1.31
C VAL A 17 8.88 -9.58 0.91
N GLY A 18 8.32 -9.96 -0.25
CA GLY A 18 8.30 -11.33 -0.75
C GLY A 18 9.69 -11.84 -1.15
N ASN A 19 10.53 -10.99 -1.72
CA ASN A 19 11.94 -11.29 -2.00
C ASN A 19 12.78 -11.44 -0.73
N GLY A 20 12.30 -10.91 0.39
CA GLY A 20 12.92 -11.06 1.69
C GLY A 20 14.26 -10.36 1.84
N CYS A 21 15.00 -10.82 2.85
CA CYS A 21 16.29 -10.27 3.21
C CYS A 21 17.43 -10.91 2.41
N GLU A 22 18.58 -10.25 2.37
CA GLU A 22 19.76 -10.77 1.66
C GLU A 22 20.37 -11.99 2.38
N TYR A 23 20.30 -12.01 3.72
CA TYR A 23 20.76 -13.11 4.54
C TYR A 23 19.63 -13.65 5.43
N GLU A 24 19.65 -14.96 5.71
CA GLU A 24 18.61 -15.65 6.49
C GLU A 24 18.43 -15.08 7.90
N TYR A 25 19.49 -14.55 8.50
CA TYR A 25 19.48 -13.97 9.84
C TYR A 25 19.12 -12.47 9.86
N ASP A 26 18.93 -11.84 8.71
CA ASP A 26 18.51 -10.45 8.65
C ASP A 26 17.02 -10.34 8.97
N PHE A 27 16.68 -9.51 9.95
CA PHE A 27 15.28 -9.17 10.24
C PHE A 27 14.76 -8.02 9.36
N PHE A 28 15.62 -7.06 9.01
CA PHE A 28 15.24 -5.81 8.36
C PHE A 28 15.40 -5.85 6.83
N LEU A 29 14.50 -5.15 6.15
CA LEU A 29 14.49 -4.95 4.70
C LEU A 29 15.11 -3.59 4.35
N SER A 30 15.90 -3.55 3.29
CA SER A 30 16.49 -2.28 2.85
C SER A 30 15.46 -1.41 2.14
N ILE A 31 15.36 -0.14 2.52
CA ILE A 31 14.61 0.88 1.76
C ILE A 31 15.21 1.11 0.37
N ASP A 32 16.50 0.82 0.18
CA ASP A 32 17.19 1.01 -1.10
C ASP A 32 16.74 -0.02 -2.15
N LYS A 33 16.02 -1.08 -1.73
CA LYS A 33 15.37 -2.04 -2.64
C LYS A 33 14.04 -1.53 -3.17
N LEU A 34 13.46 -0.47 -2.59
CA LEU A 34 12.20 0.09 -3.06
C LEU A 34 12.47 0.98 -4.29
N PRO A 35 11.68 0.88 -5.37
CA PRO A 35 11.83 1.72 -6.56
C PRO A 35 11.32 3.16 -6.34
N PHE A 36 10.90 3.49 -5.12
CA PHE A 36 10.40 4.81 -4.73
C PHE A 36 11.06 5.27 -3.43
N LYS A 37 11.06 6.58 -3.20
CA LYS A 37 11.58 7.15 -1.96
C LYS A 37 10.73 6.70 -0.77
N PHE A 38 11.33 5.97 0.17
CA PHE A 38 10.64 5.51 1.35
C PHE A 38 10.10 6.67 2.18
N ASN A 39 8.78 6.69 2.34
CA ASN A 39 8.04 7.60 3.20
C ASN A 39 6.86 6.81 3.77
N LYS A 40 6.81 6.63 5.10
CA LYS A 40 5.78 5.82 5.76
C LYS A 40 4.37 6.39 5.55
N ASP A 41 4.20 7.71 5.60
CA ASP A 41 2.89 8.33 5.34
C ASP A 41 2.44 8.10 3.90
N MET A 42 3.35 8.19 2.93
CA MET A 42 3.04 7.87 1.54
C MET A 42 2.59 6.42 1.36
N ILE A 43 3.24 5.48 2.06
CA ILE A 43 2.85 4.06 2.03
C ILE A 43 1.47 3.88 2.69
N VAL A 44 1.20 4.54 3.82
CA VAL A 44 -0.14 4.54 4.45
C VAL A 44 -1.20 5.01 3.46
N SER A 45 -1.00 6.18 2.85
CA SER A 45 -1.93 6.74 1.86
C SER A 45 -2.11 5.80 0.65
N ALA A 46 -1.04 5.15 0.18
CA ALA A 46 -1.11 4.21 -0.93
C ALA A 46 -1.95 2.97 -0.57
N PHE A 47 -1.74 2.41 0.63
CA PHE A 47 -2.56 1.31 1.14
C PHE A 47 -4.03 1.72 1.34
N GLN A 48 -4.32 2.92 1.83
CA GLN A 48 -5.70 3.41 1.95
C GLN A 48 -6.40 3.46 0.59
N ILE A 49 -5.79 4.11 -0.41
CA ILE A 49 -6.34 4.19 -1.77
C ILE A 49 -6.53 2.79 -2.39
N PHE A 50 -5.52 1.93 -2.26
CA PHE A 50 -5.55 0.56 -2.79
C PHE A 50 -6.67 -0.29 -2.16
N ILE A 51 -6.76 -0.29 -0.83
CA ILE A 51 -7.77 -1.06 -0.09
C ILE A 51 -9.18 -0.52 -0.37
N TYR A 52 -9.37 0.80 -0.44
CA TYR A 52 -10.69 1.39 -0.71
C TYR A 52 -11.14 1.15 -2.16
N HIS A 53 -10.23 1.18 -3.12
CA HIS A 53 -10.53 0.77 -4.49
C HIS A 53 -11.00 -0.69 -4.55
N MET A 54 -10.28 -1.61 -3.90
CA MET A 54 -10.68 -3.02 -3.81
C MET A 54 -12.06 -3.19 -3.17
N LEU A 55 -12.35 -2.42 -2.11
CA LEU A 55 -13.66 -2.43 -1.47
C LEU A 55 -14.76 -2.03 -2.44
N PHE A 56 -14.61 -0.89 -3.14
CA PHE A 56 -15.63 -0.36 -4.03
C PHE A 56 -16.01 -1.35 -5.14
N PHE A 57 -15.00 -1.82 -5.88
CA PHE A 57 -15.18 -2.69 -7.04
C PHE A 57 -15.32 -4.18 -6.69
N ASN A 58 -15.09 -4.57 -5.43
CA ASN A 58 -15.17 -5.97 -5.00
C ASN A 58 -14.19 -6.89 -5.75
N THR A 59 -12.99 -6.40 -6.02
CA THR A 59 -12.01 -7.07 -6.90
C THR A 59 -11.21 -8.18 -6.19
N ARG A 60 -11.42 -8.36 -4.88
CA ARG A 60 -10.62 -9.25 -4.02
C ARG A 60 -11.46 -9.90 -2.92
N THR A 61 -11.04 -11.07 -2.45
CA THR A 61 -11.70 -11.87 -1.40
C THR A 61 -11.31 -11.40 0.01
N PRO A 62 -12.10 -11.74 1.06
CA PRO A 62 -11.73 -11.46 2.45
C PRO A 62 -10.34 -12.00 2.85
N GLU A 63 -9.94 -13.14 2.29
CA GLU A 63 -8.62 -13.75 2.50
C GLU A 63 -7.51 -12.87 1.92
N GLU A 64 -7.69 -12.35 0.71
CA GLU A 64 -6.73 -11.42 0.08
C GLU A 64 -6.62 -10.12 0.88
N PHE A 65 -7.74 -9.57 1.39
CA PHE A 65 -7.69 -8.42 2.30
C PHE A 65 -6.85 -8.69 3.55
N LYS A 66 -7.02 -9.88 4.16
CA LYS A 66 -6.23 -10.29 5.31
C LYS A 66 -4.75 -10.43 4.97
N GLN A 67 -4.41 -10.90 3.77
CA GLN A 67 -3.03 -10.94 3.30
C GLN A 67 -2.40 -9.54 3.24
N TYR A 68 -3.11 -8.53 2.70
CA TYR A 68 -2.60 -7.15 2.69
C TYR A 68 -2.49 -6.55 4.09
N GLN A 69 -3.41 -6.88 5.00
CA GLN A 69 -3.31 -6.47 6.39
C GLN A 69 -2.05 -7.04 7.05
N VAL A 70 -1.81 -8.35 6.90
CA VAL A 70 -0.62 -9.02 7.43
C VAL A 70 0.66 -8.47 6.77
N LEU A 71 0.64 -8.29 5.45
CA LEU A 71 1.74 -7.70 4.69
C LEU A 71 2.15 -6.34 5.27
N TYR A 72 1.19 -5.44 5.47
CA TYR A 72 1.46 -4.12 6.03
C TYR A 72 1.92 -4.23 7.50
N GLN A 73 1.11 -4.88 8.33
CA GLN A 73 1.29 -4.98 9.77
C GLN A 73 2.64 -5.57 10.16
N ALA A 74 3.05 -6.65 9.49
CA ALA A 74 4.27 -7.37 9.81
C ALA A 74 5.53 -6.68 9.25
N ASN A 75 5.42 -5.79 8.26
CA ASN A 75 6.58 -5.34 7.49
C ASN A 75 6.82 -3.83 7.48
N ILE A 76 5.83 -2.97 7.74
CA ILE A 76 6.04 -1.51 7.66
C ILE A 76 7.13 -1.00 8.61
N GLY A 77 7.34 -1.67 9.73
CA GLY A 77 8.41 -1.38 10.70
C GLY A 77 9.78 -1.96 10.33
N ARG A 78 9.86 -2.90 9.38
CA ARG A 78 11.10 -3.63 9.05
C ARG A 78 12.01 -2.90 8.07
N PHE A 79 11.59 -1.77 7.52
CA PHE A 79 12.33 -1.04 6.49
C PHE A 79 13.36 -0.07 7.09
N LEU A 80 14.63 -0.19 6.66
CA LEU A 80 15.75 0.66 7.08
C LEU A 80 16.72 0.98 5.92
N PRO A 81 17.51 2.07 6.01
CA PRO A 81 18.65 2.29 5.12
C PRO A 81 19.62 1.09 5.14
N HIS A 82 20.15 0.69 3.98
CA HIS A 82 21.10 -0.44 3.91
C HIS A 82 22.31 -0.25 4.83
N SER A 83 22.80 0.99 4.96
CA SER A 83 23.90 1.34 5.86
C SER A 83 23.61 1.02 7.34
N LYS A 84 22.35 1.07 7.77
CA LYS A 84 21.95 0.67 9.14
C LYS A 84 21.92 -0.85 9.26
N ILE A 85 21.43 -1.55 8.23
CA ILE A 85 21.44 -3.02 8.18
C ILE A 85 22.86 -3.56 8.27
N LEU A 86 23.82 -2.98 7.53
CA LEU A 86 25.24 -3.36 7.60
C LEU A 86 25.81 -3.23 9.02
N LYS A 87 25.47 -2.18 9.75
CA LYS A 87 25.90 -2.01 11.16
C LYS A 87 25.32 -3.09 12.08
N ILE A 88 24.06 -3.47 11.87
CA ILE A 88 23.42 -4.54 12.64
C ILE A 88 24.12 -5.88 12.35
N ARG A 89 24.44 -6.17 11.09
CA ARG A 89 25.20 -7.36 10.71
C ARG A 89 26.56 -7.39 11.38
N GLU A 90 27.25 -6.25 11.44
CA GLU A 90 28.53 -6.12 12.13
C GLU A 90 28.40 -6.42 13.63
N TYR A 91 27.42 -5.82 14.31
CA TYR A 91 27.16 -6.09 15.74
C TYR A 91 26.79 -7.56 15.99
N TYR A 92 25.95 -8.14 15.13
CA TYR A 92 25.59 -9.55 15.20
C TYR A 92 26.82 -10.45 15.02
N LYS A 93 27.69 -10.13 14.05
CA LYS A 93 28.93 -10.88 13.83
C LYS A 93 29.86 -10.82 15.05
N ILE A 94 30.05 -9.64 15.64
CA ILE A 94 30.89 -9.45 16.83
C ILE A 94 30.32 -10.21 18.04
N ALA A 95 29.00 -10.15 18.23
CA ALA A 95 28.32 -10.86 19.32
C ALA A 95 28.48 -12.39 19.22
N ASN A 96 28.59 -12.94 18.00
CA ASN A 96 28.72 -14.38 17.78
C ASN A 96 30.19 -14.86 17.61
N GLN A 97 31.18 -13.98 17.74
CA GLN A 97 32.61 -14.33 17.61
C GLN A 97 33.25 -14.90 18.89
N GLY A 98 32.52 -14.95 20.01
CA GLY A 98 32.96 -15.62 21.25
C GLY A 98 34.03 -14.88 22.06
N ASN A 99 34.27 -13.58 21.81
CA ASN A 99 35.10 -12.74 22.67
C ASN A 99 34.23 -12.02 23.72
N PRO A 100 34.34 -12.38 25.02
CA PRO A 100 33.39 -11.93 26.05
C PRO A 100 33.30 -10.40 26.22
N PHE A 101 34.40 -9.68 25.96
CA PHE A 101 34.46 -8.23 26.16
C PHE A 101 33.71 -7.46 25.06
N TYR A 102 33.81 -7.92 23.82
CA TYR A 102 33.13 -7.29 22.68
C TYR A 102 31.68 -7.78 22.55
N GLU A 103 31.40 -9.00 23.02
CA GLU A 103 30.08 -9.64 22.98
C GLU A 103 29.02 -8.87 23.78
N SER A 104 29.34 -8.46 25.01
CA SER A 104 28.35 -7.75 25.85
C SER A 104 27.94 -6.41 25.24
N LYS A 105 28.90 -5.62 24.75
CA LYS A 105 28.64 -4.30 24.18
C LYS A 105 27.93 -4.38 22.82
N ALA A 106 28.32 -5.32 21.96
CA ALA A 106 27.64 -5.53 20.69
C ALA A 106 26.20 -6.03 20.88
N ARG A 107 25.97 -6.89 21.87
CA ARG A 107 24.64 -7.37 22.25
C ARG A 107 23.76 -6.27 22.82
N GLU A 108 24.29 -5.38 23.65
CA GLU A 108 23.56 -4.19 24.14
C GLU A 108 23.13 -3.28 22.98
N LEU A 109 24.04 -2.96 22.07
CA LEU A 109 23.74 -2.13 20.89
C LEU A 109 22.69 -2.78 19.98
N TYR A 110 22.79 -4.10 19.76
CA TYR A 110 21.79 -4.86 19.02
C TYR A 110 20.42 -4.82 19.70
N VAL A 111 20.35 -5.09 21.01
CA VAL A 111 19.10 -5.09 21.79
C VAL A 111 18.48 -3.69 21.84
N GLN A 112 19.29 -2.65 22.04
CA GLN A 112 18.83 -1.26 22.00
C GLN A 112 18.23 -0.93 20.63
N PHE A 113 18.93 -1.30 19.55
CA PHE A 113 18.46 -1.09 18.20
C PHE A 113 17.11 -1.79 17.94
N MET A 114 17.01 -3.07 18.34
CA MET A 114 15.77 -3.84 18.23
C MET A 114 14.65 -3.21 19.07
N LYS A 115 14.92 -2.72 20.28
CA LYS A 115 13.91 -2.00 21.08
C LYS A 115 13.42 -0.73 20.40
N GLU A 116 14.32 0.04 19.79
CA GLU A 116 13.99 1.29 19.10
C GLU A 116 13.22 1.06 17.78
N HIS A 117 13.44 -0.08 17.10
CA HIS A 117 12.97 -0.27 15.72
C HIS A 117 12.02 -1.46 15.51
N SER A 118 11.88 -2.37 16.48
CA SER A 118 11.16 -3.65 16.27
C SER A 118 10.15 -4.02 17.36
N TYR A 119 10.08 -3.33 18.50
CA TYR A 119 9.12 -3.70 19.55
C TYR A 119 7.78 -2.95 19.46
N GLY A 120 6.74 -3.77 19.31
CA GLY A 120 5.37 -3.37 19.10
C GLY A 120 4.75 -2.67 20.29
N ILE A 121 4.12 -1.54 19.99
CA ILE A 121 2.74 -1.24 20.37
C ILE A 121 2.21 -0.53 19.11
N GLU A 122 1.25 -1.15 18.44
CA GLU A 122 0.56 -0.62 17.26
C GLU A 122 1.42 -0.48 15.97
N PRO A 123 1.16 -1.30 14.94
CA PRO A 123 1.75 -1.09 13.63
C PRO A 123 1.39 0.31 13.15
N TYR A 124 2.39 1.05 12.67
CA TYR A 124 2.27 2.46 12.32
C TYR A 124 0.97 2.73 11.54
N ARG A 125 0.03 3.46 12.15
CA ARG A 125 -1.24 3.91 11.55
C ARG A 125 -2.06 2.78 10.90
N ILE A 126 -2.04 1.56 11.46
CA ILE A 126 -2.82 0.44 10.93
C ILE A 126 -4.33 0.71 10.94
N ASP A 127 -4.81 1.40 11.98
CA ASP A 127 -6.22 1.72 12.15
C ASP A 127 -6.72 2.73 11.11
N ASP A 128 -5.83 3.52 10.53
CA ASP A 128 -6.17 4.44 9.44
C ASP A 128 -6.52 3.71 8.15
N ILE A 129 -5.98 2.50 7.96
CA ILE A 129 -6.21 1.65 6.78
C ILE A 129 -7.32 0.63 7.06
N PHE A 130 -7.21 -0.09 8.19
CA PHE A 130 -8.02 -1.28 8.50
C PHE A 130 -8.96 -1.11 9.71
N GLY A 131 -8.94 0.06 10.37
CA GLY A 131 -9.77 0.37 11.53
C GLY A 131 -11.11 1.02 11.17
N ASN A 132 -11.43 2.15 11.79
CA ASN A 132 -12.75 2.79 11.67
C ASN A 132 -13.04 3.27 10.24
N ASN A 133 -12.04 3.83 9.54
CA ASN A 133 -12.18 4.31 8.17
C ASN A 133 -12.58 3.18 7.21
N PHE A 134 -12.08 1.96 7.41
CA PHE A 134 -12.44 0.80 6.61
C PHE A 134 -13.94 0.47 6.73
N LYS A 135 -14.47 0.47 7.96
CA LYS A 135 -15.90 0.23 8.21
C LYS A 135 -16.75 1.33 7.60
N GLU A 136 -16.35 2.60 7.77
CA GLU A 136 -17.05 3.74 7.19
C GLU A 136 -17.10 3.66 5.65
N MET A 137 -15.97 3.38 5.01
CA MET A 137 -15.88 3.27 3.56
C MET A 137 -16.65 2.06 3.03
N ARG A 138 -16.79 0.99 3.81
CA ARG A 138 -17.66 -0.15 3.47
C ARG A 138 -19.14 0.24 3.50
N SER A 139 -19.57 0.96 4.53
CA SER A 139 -20.95 1.46 4.65
C SER A 139 -21.27 2.47 3.54
N TYR A 140 -20.35 3.39 3.26
CA TYR A 140 -20.53 4.41 2.23
C TYR A 140 -20.66 3.80 0.82
N ARG A 141 -19.88 2.76 0.53
CA ARG A 141 -20.04 1.98 -0.71
C ARG A 141 -21.46 1.40 -0.81
N GLN A 142 -21.99 0.85 0.28
CA GLN A 142 -23.32 0.23 0.26
C GLN A 142 -24.42 1.27 0.01
N GLU A 143 -24.29 2.45 0.61
CA GLU A 143 -25.17 3.60 0.37
C GLU A 143 -25.19 3.99 -1.11
N LEU A 144 -24.01 4.25 -1.70
CA LEU A 144 -23.90 4.61 -3.11
C LEU A 144 -24.44 3.52 -4.05
N ARG A 145 -24.19 2.24 -3.75
CA ARG A 145 -24.77 1.12 -4.52
C ARG A 145 -26.29 1.11 -4.45
N ASN A 146 -26.88 1.41 -3.29
CA ASN A 146 -28.32 1.49 -3.15
C ASN A 146 -28.90 2.64 -3.99
N GLU A 147 -28.21 3.78 -4.08
CA GLU A 147 -28.62 4.90 -4.94
C GLU A 147 -28.58 4.54 -6.42
N VAL A 148 -27.48 3.94 -6.89
CA VAL A 148 -27.35 3.47 -8.27
C VAL A 148 -28.47 2.48 -8.62
N ASN A 149 -28.79 1.55 -7.72
CA ASN A 149 -29.81 0.53 -7.97
C ASN A 149 -31.26 1.07 -7.97
N LYS A 150 -31.50 2.30 -7.52
CA LYS A 150 -32.81 2.97 -7.67
C LYS A 150 -33.03 3.51 -9.09
N LYS A 151 -31.98 3.55 -9.91
CA LYS A 151 -32.00 4.09 -11.28
C LYS A 151 -32.06 2.97 -12.31
N THR A 152 -32.55 3.28 -13.52
CA THR A 152 -32.66 2.34 -14.64
C THR A 152 -32.09 2.96 -15.93
N GLY A 153 -31.76 2.12 -16.92
CA GLY A 153 -31.24 2.57 -18.21
C GLY A 153 -30.00 3.47 -18.10
N ASP A 154 -29.96 4.53 -18.91
CA ASP A 154 -28.84 5.48 -18.96
C ASP A 154 -28.66 6.26 -17.65
N GLU A 155 -29.73 6.53 -16.92
CA GLU A 155 -29.64 7.16 -15.60
C GLU A 155 -28.84 6.32 -14.61
N ARG A 156 -28.92 4.98 -14.73
CA ARG A 156 -28.13 4.08 -13.90
C ARG A 156 -26.64 4.16 -14.24
N GLY A 157 -26.30 4.29 -15.52
CA GLY A 157 -24.92 4.48 -15.96
C GLY A 157 -24.31 5.77 -15.40
N ASN A 158 -25.03 6.89 -15.54
CA ASN A 158 -24.61 8.18 -15.00
C ASN A 158 -24.47 8.15 -13.47
N ALA A 159 -25.45 7.56 -12.77
CA ALA A 159 -25.40 7.40 -11.32
C ALA A 159 -24.21 6.52 -10.89
N TYR A 160 -23.84 5.51 -11.67
CA TYR A 160 -22.69 4.66 -11.37
C TYR A 160 -21.37 5.42 -11.47
N TYR A 161 -21.17 6.23 -12.52
CA TYR A 161 -19.98 7.08 -12.63
C TYR A 161 -19.92 8.14 -11.52
N GLN A 162 -21.06 8.76 -11.18
CA GLN A 162 -21.13 9.69 -10.06
C GLN A 162 -20.81 8.99 -8.72
N ALA A 163 -21.25 7.75 -8.53
CA ALA A 163 -20.90 6.96 -7.35
C ALA A 163 -19.39 6.67 -7.27
N ILE A 164 -18.74 6.37 -8.39
CA ILE A 164 -17.28 6.20 -8.43
C ILE A 164 -16.59 7.50 -8.00
N ASP A 165 -16.97 8.64 -8.59
CA ASP A 165 -16.37 9.95 -8.31
C ASP A 165 -16.52 10.36 -6.84
N ASN A 166 -17.74 10.23 -6.30
CA ASN A 166 -18.05 10.48 -4.90
C ASN A 166 -17.22 9.60 -3.96
N TYR A 167 -17.12 8.31 -4.28
CA TYR A 167 -16.36 7.35 -3.48
C TYR A 167 -14.86 7.65 -3.52
N ALA A 168 -14.32 7.92 -4.71
CA ALA A 168 -12.92 8.25 -4.91
C ALA A 168 -12.57 9.55 -4.18
N THR A 169 -13.36 10.60 -4.33
CA THR A 169 -13.14 11.88 -3.62
C THR A 169 -13.04 11.67 -2.11
N LYS A 170 -13.94 10.88 -1.51
CA LYS A 170 -13.88 10.56 -0.08
C LYS A 170 -12.64 9.73 0.28
N ALA A 171 -12.29 8.72 -0.54
CA ALA A 171 -11.11 7.90 -0.34
C ALA A 171 -9.81 8.73 -0.33
N TYR A 172 -9.67 9.67 -1.27
CA TYR A 172 -8.52 10.57 -1.38
C TYR A 172 -8.44 11.54 -0.22
N LYS A 173 -9.59 12.10 0.22
CA LYS A 173 -9.65 12.92 1.43
C LYS A 173 -9.16 12.17 2.67
N ILE A 174 -9.61 10.93 2.87
CA ILE A 174 -9.16 10.09 3.99
C ILE A 174 -7.65 9.78 3.88
N ALA A 175 -7.14 9.58 2.67
CA ALA A 175 -5.74 9.34 2.40
C ALA A 175 -4.85 10.60 2.50
N ASN A 176 -5.43 11.76 2.82
CA ASN A 176 -4.74 13.05 2.84
C ASN A 176 -4.05 13.38 1.50
N ILE A 177 -4.75 13.10 0.39
CA ILE A 177 -4.33 13.44 -0.97
C ILE A 177 -5.39 14.36 -1.58
N ASP A 178 -4.96 15.50 -2.10
CA ASP A 178 -5.87 16.41 -2.81
C ASP A 178 -6.48 15.71 -4.04
N TRP A 179 -7.81 15.66 -4.08
CA TRP A 179 -8.53 15.15 -5.23
C TRP A 179 -8.31 16.06 -6.44
N LYS A 180 -8.14 15.43 -7.61
CA LYS A 180 -8.09 16.12 -8.89
C LYS A 180 -9.04 15.43 -9.84
N GLU A 181 -9.71 16.19 -10.70
CA GLU A 181 -10.70 15.63 -11.63
C GLU A 181 -10.11 14.52 -12.49
N GLU A 182 -8.84 14.63 -12.92
CA GLU A 182 -8.22 13.59 -13.71
C GLU A 182 -8.05 12.26 -12.95
N TYR A 183 -8.06 12.27 -11.61
CA TYR A 183 -7.94 11.05 -10.80
C TYR A 183 -9.11 10.09 -10.98
N PHE A 184 -10.27 10.59 -11.40
CA PHE A 184 -11.42 9.78 -11.80
C PHE A 184 -11.06 8.75 -12.86
N TYR A 185 -10.24 9.14 -13.85
CA TYR A 185 -9.83 8.27 -14.94
C TYR A 185 -8.92 7.13 -14.47
N TYR A 186 -8.18 7.32 -13.38
CA TYR A 186 -7.31 6.28 -12.82
C TYR A 186 -8.06 5.38 -11.83
N PHE A 187 -9.08 5.90 -11.14
CA PHE A 187 -9.86 5.16 -10.14
C PHE A 187 -10.96 4.31 -10.78
N GLN A 188 -10.58 3.44 -11.72
CA GLN A 188 -11.50 2.54 -12.44
C GLN A 188 -11.06 1.09 -12.25
N GLU A 189 -11.95 0.13 -12.55
CA GLU A 189 -11.55 -1.28 -12.63
C GLU A 189 -10.50 -1.48 -13.73
N PHE A 190 -9.52 -2.36 -13.52
CA PHE A 190 -8.51 -2.68 -14.55
C PHE A 190 -9.15 -3.16 -15.86
N ARG A 191 -10.33 -3.83 -15.79
CA ARG A 191 -11.09 -4.19 -16.99
C ARG A 191 -11.49 -2.94 -17.80
N THR A 192 -12.05 -1.94 -17.14
CA THR A 192 -12.42 -0.66 -17.75
C THR A 192 -11.19 0.03 -18.30
N LEU A 193 -10.13 0.18 -17.49
CA LEU A 193 -8.86 0.78 -17.90
C LEU A 193 -8.30 0.14 -19.17
N ARG A 194 -8.29 -1.20 -19.26
CA ARG A 194 -7.84 -1.92 -20.47
C ARG A 194 -8.70 -1.63 -21.69
N SER A 195 -10.02 -1.55 -21.53
CA SER A 195 -10.93 -1.30 -22.65
C SER A 195 -10.75 0.09 -23.26
N ILE A 196 -10.30 1.06 -22.47
CA ILE A 196 -10.13 2.45 -22.89
C ILE A 196 -8.69 2.82 -23.25
N LEU A 197 -7.73 1.89 -23.13
CA LEU A 197 -6.32 2.12 -23.52
C LEU A 197 -6.14 2.55 -24.97
N ASN A 198 -7.04 2.14 -25.87
CA ASN A 198 -6.97 2.46 -27.31
C ASN A 198 -7.86 3.65 -27.71
N VAL A 199 -8.49 4.32 -26.74
CA VAL A 199 -9.35 5.48 -26.99
C VAL A 199 -8.50 6.74 -26.90
N GLN A 200 -8.37 7.44 -28.03
CA GLN A 200 -7.47 8.59 -28.19
C GLN A 200 -7.65 9.69 -27.14
N GLU A 201 -8.89 9.94 -26.71
CA GLU A 201 -9.21 10.95 -25.69
C GLU A 201 -8.51 10.70 -24.35
N TYR A 202 -8.26 9.44 -23.99
CA TYR A 202 -7.69 9.05 -22.71
C TYR A 202 -6.20 8.70 -22.77
N GLU A 203 -5.58 8.75 -23.95
CA GLU A 203 -4.18 8.37 -24.16
C GLU A 203 -3.23 9.11 -23.20
N LYS A 204 -3.45 10.42 -23.00
CA LYS A 204 -2.64 11.26 -22.10
C LYS A 204 -2.61 10.79 -20.65
N TYR A 205 -3.66 10.10 -20.19
CA TYR A 205 -3.75 9.60 -18.81
C TYR A 205 -3.09 8.23 -18.68
N TYR A 206 -3.25 7.34 -19.66
CA TYR A 206 -2.87 5.93 -19.50
C TYR A 206 -1.54 5.55 -20.15
N GLN A 207 -1.03 6.34 -21.09
CA GLN A 207 0.22 6.03 -21.76
C GLN A 207 1.40 5.80 -20.78
N PRO A 208 1.57 6.57 -19.69
CA PRO A 208 2.62 6.32 -18.70
C PRO A 208 2.46 5.01 -17.91
N TYR A 209 1.26 4.41 -17.94
CA TYR A 209 0.90 3.22 -17.16
C TYR A 209 0.47 2.04 -18.03
N LYS A 210 0.62 2.13 -19.36
CA LYS A 210 0.06 1.17 -20.31
C LYS A 210 0.46 -0.27 -20.00
N ASP A 211 1.76 -0.53 -19.87
CA ASP A 211 2.28 -1.87 -19.58
C ASP A 211 1.77 -2.38 -18.23
N TYR A 212 1.67 -1.48 -17.24
CA TYR A 212 1.18 -1.80 -15.91
C TYR A 212 -0.30 -2.19 -15.90
N ILE A 213 -1.14 -1.47 -16.65
CA ILE A 213 -2.57 -1.76 -16.81
C ILE A 213 -2.77 -3.11 -17.51
N LEU A 214 -1.92 -3.44 -18.49
CA LEU A 214 -1.99 -4.71 -19.21
C LEU A 214 -1.54 -5.89 -18.34
N SER A 215 -0.56 -5.71 -17.45
CA SER A 215 -0.01 -6.79 -16.63
C SER A 215 -0.78 -7.10 -15.33
N ASN A 216 -1.63 -6.19 -14.84
CA ASN A 216 -2.27 -6.32 -13.52
C ASN A 216 -3.78 -6.52 -13.60
N ARG A 217 -4.34 -7.36 -12.72
CA ARG A 217 -5.77 -7.77 -12.67
C ARG A 217 -6.62 -6.98 -11.68
#